data_AF-A0A850LL19-F1
#
_entry.id   AF-A0A850LL19-F1
#
_cell.length_a   1.000
_cell.length_b   1.000
_cell.length_c   1.000
_cell.angle_alpha   90.00
_cell.angle_beta   90.00
_cell.angle_gamma   90.00
#
_symmetry.space_group_name_H-M   'P 1'
#
loop_
_entity.id
_entity.type
_entity.pdbx_description
1 polymer ?
#
loop_
_entity_poly.entity_id
_entity_poly.type
_entity_poly.pdbx_seq_one_letter_code
_entity_poly.pdbx_strand_id
1 'polypeptide(L)'
;MPTHNQTQIPSMTRVNHILIPGIVLLVSALLVQISGLTLLLGAHPWWAHKVIWMGLPIGIGLALIAGALRVPRRLRQIGFTLLTLVAFLIATEGKTQFTASFAENTAAGRAWYFGWIATCALITATAASLFRYSHQTD
;
A
#
# COMPACT_ATOMS: atom_id res chain seq x y z
N MET A 1 -42.05 -24.12 -24.45
CA MET A 1 -40.61 -24.31 -24.16
C MET A 1 -40.16 -23.19 -23.23
N PRO A 2 -39.96 -23.44 -21.93
CA PRO A 2 -39.45 -22.41 -21.03
C PRO A 2 -37.91 -22.39 -21.07
N THR A 3 -37.34 -21.25 -21.45
CA THR A 3 -35.90 -20.97 -21.33
C THR A 3 -35.58 -20.70 -19.87
N HIS A 4 -35.00 -21.68 -19.18
CA HIS A 4 -34.58 -21.54 -17.79
C HIS A 4 -33.37 -20.59 -17.72
N ASN A 5 -33.64 -19.32 -17.37
CA ASN A 5 -32.61 -18.32 -17.15
C ASN A 5 -31.95 -18.61 -15.78
N GLN A 6 -30.81 -19.29 -15.78
CA GLN A 6 -30.02 -19.52 -14.56
C GLN A 6 -29.27 -18.25 -14.21
N THR A 7 -29.81 -17.49 -13.25
CA THR A 7 -29.08 -16.45 -12.54
C THR A 7 -27.88 -17.09 -11.84
N GLN A 8 -26.68 -16.92 -12.41
CA GLN A 8 -25.43 -17.35 -11.79
C GLN A 8 -25.21 -16.56 -10.49
N ILE A 9 -25.54 -17.17 -9.36
CA ILE A 9 -25.17 -16.65 -8.04
C ILE A 9 -23.65 -16.82 -7.93
N PRO A 10 -22.86 -15.74 -7.78
CA PRO A 10 -21.42 -15.87 -7.61
C PRO A 10 -21.13 -16.75 -6.39
N SER A 11 -20.29 -17.77 -6.56
CA SER A 11 -19.97 -18.71 -5.49
C SER A 11 -19.40 -17.95 -4.28
N MET A 12 -20.03 -18.08 -3.11
CA MET A 12 -19.66 -17.37 -1.88
C MET A 12 -18.17 -17.51 -1.52
N THR A 13 -17.51 -18.56 -1.99
CA THR A 13 -16.07 -18.79 -1.87
C THR A 13 -15.22 -17.68 -2.48
N ARG A 14 -15.59 -17.15 -3.65
CA ARG A 14 -14.80 -16.15 -4.39
C ARG A 14 -14.82 -14.79 -3.69
N VAL A 15 -15.96 -14.43 -3.09
CA VAL A 15 -16.15 -13.18 -2.33
C VAL A 15 -15.26 -13.18 -1.07
N ASN A 16 -15.17 -14.30 -0.36
CA ASN A 16 -14.34 -14.42 0.85
C ASN A 16 -12.84 -14.21 0.56
N HIS A 17 -12.35 -14.64 -0.61
CA HIS A 17 -10.95 -14.45 -1.01
C HIS A 17 -10.57 -12.98 -1.28
N ILE A 18 -11.53 -12.08 -1.44
CA ILE A 18 -11.30 -10.65 -1.65
C ILE A 18 -11.58 -9.86 -0.37
N LEU A 19 -12.69 -10.17 0.29
CA LEU A 19 -13.13 -9.45 1.49
C LEU A 19 -12.15 -9.62 2.65
N ILE A 20 -11.68 -10.84 2.91
CA ILE A 20 -10.78 -11.10 4.05
C ILE A 20 -9.46 -10.31 3.91
N PRO A 21 -8.73 -10.38 2.78
CA PRO A 21 -7.56 -9.52 2.57
C PRO A 21 -7.83 -8.03 2.73
N GLY A 22 -8.95 -7.54 2.17
CA GLY A 22 -9.34 -6.14 2.29
C GLY A 22 -9.53 -5.70 3.74
N ILE A 23 -10.25 -6.51 4.54
CA ILE A 23 -10.46 -6.27 5.97
C ILE A 23 -9.13 -6.28 6.72
N VAL A 24 -8.26 -7.25 6.46
CA VAL A 24 -6.94 -7.34 7.12
C VAL A 24 -6.10 -6.08 6.85
N LEU A 25 -6.07 -5.61 5.60
CA LEU A 25 -5.34 -4.39 5.23
C LEU A 25 -5.95 -3.14 5.89
N LEU A 26 -7.28 -3.02 5.93
CA LEU A 26 -7.97 -1.91 6.59
C LEU A 26 -7.70 -1.88 8.10
N VAL A 27 -7.82 -3.03 8.77
CA VAL A 27 -7.54 -3.15 10.22
C VAL A 27 -6.08 -2.82 10.50
N SER A 28 -5.16 -3.33 9.67
CA SER A 28 -3.73 -3.05 9.81
C SER A 28 -3.42 -1.55 9.64
N ALA A 29 -4.02 -0.88 8.64
CA ALA A 29 -3.90 0.56 8.45
C ALA A 29 -4.41 1.35 9.66
N LEU A 30 -5.55 0.93 10.23
CA LEU A 30 -6.10 1.54 11.43
C LEU A 30 -5.18 1.35 12.65
N LEU A 31 -4.63 0.15 12.85
CA LEU A 31 -3.68 -0.14 13.92
C LEU A 31 -2.41 0.72 13.82
N VAL A 32 -1.87 0.89 12.61
CA VAL A 32 -0.73 1.78 12.34
C VAL A 32 -1.09 3.24 12.63
N GLN A 33 -2.31 3.67 12.32
CA GLN A 33 -2.77 5.02 12.64
C GLN A 33 -2.87 5.25 14.16
N ILE A 34 -3.59 4.38 14.88
CA ILE A 34 -3.84 4.59 16.32
C ILE A 34 -2.58 4.46 17.16
N SER A 35 -1.61 3.66 16.72
CA SER A 35 -0.30 3.53 17.37
C SER A 35 0.62 4.73 17.10
N GLY A 36 0.29 5.59 16.13
CA GLY A 36 1.15 6.71 15.74
C GLY A 36 2.47 6.27 15.09
N LEU A 37 2.55 5.04 14.58
CA LEU A 37 3.82 4.45 14.13
C LEU A 37 4.49 5.27 13.02
N THR A 38 3.73 5.82 12.06
CA THR A 38 4.29 6.68 11.00
C THR A 38 4.88 7.96 11.56
N LEU A 39 4.24 8.57 12.56
CA LEU A 39 4.76 9.75 13.25
C LEU A 39 6.06 9.43 14.00
N LEU A 40 6.08 8.31 14.73
CA LEU A 40 7.26 7.84 15.46
C LEU A 40 8.46 7.62 14.53
N LEU A 41 8.21 7.05 13.34
CA LEU A 41 9.24 6.79 12.34
C LEU A 41 9.62 8.04 11.52
N GLY A 42 9.01 9.19 11.79
CA GLY A 42 9.43 10.48 11.23
C GLY A 42 8.53 11.05 10.13
N ALA A 43 7.29 10.60 9.98
CA ALA A 43 6.29 11.34 9.22
C ALA A 43 5.97 12.67 9.90
N HIS A 44 5.60 13.68 9.13
CA HIS A 44 5.26 14.99 9.68
C HIS A 44 3.91 14.93 10.45
N PRO A 45 3.76 15.62 11.59
CA PRO A 45 2.55 15.56 12.42
C PRO A 45 1.25 15.85 11.67
N TRP A 46 1.26 16.84 10.77
CA TRP A 46 0.06 17.27 10.04
C TRP A 46 -0.50 16.21 9.07
N TRP A 47 0.33 15.29 8.59
CA TRP A 47 -0.06 14.33 7.55
C TRP A 47 0.29 12.88 7.85
N ALA A 48 0.84 12.57 9.04
CA ALA A 48 1.21 11.22 9.47
C ALA A 48 0.08 10.19 9.30
N HIS A 49 -1.17 10.58 9.54
CA HIS A 49 -2.34 9.72 9.32
C HIS A 49 -2.81 9.71 7.87
N LYS A 50 -2.69 10.84 7.16
CA LYS A 50 -3.20 10.99 5.79
C LYS A 50 -2.43 10.10 4.82
N VAL A 51 -1.12 9.97 4.99
CA VAL A 51 -0.28 9.15 4.11
C VAL A 51 -0.60 7.66 4.19
N ILE A 52 -1.08 7.17 5.33
CA ILE A 52 -1.56 5.79 5.48
C ILE A 52 -2.76 5.57 4.56
N TRP A 53 -3.76 6.45 4.64
CA TRP A 53 -5.00 6.34 3.85
C TRP A 53 -4.84 6.67 2.38
N MET A 54 -3.81 7.44 2.01
CA MET A 54 -3.41 7.63 0.61
C MET A 54 -2.67 6.40 0.10
N GLY A 55 -1.74 5.87 0.89
CA GLY A 55 -0.94 4.71 0.53
C GLY A 55 -1.79 3.45 0.36
N LEU A 56 -2.77 3.22 1.22
CA LEU A 56 -3.62 2.03 1.20
C LEU A 56 -4.27 1.75 -0.19
N PRO A 57 -5.09 2.65 -0.77
CA PRO A 57 -5.69 2.41 -2.08
C PRO A 57 -4.65 2.35 -3.21
N ILE A 58 -3.57 3.16 -3.13
CA ILE A 58 -2.50 3.13 -4.13
C ILE A 58 -1.81 1.76 -4.12
N GLY A 59 -1.46 1.25 -2.94
CA GLY A 59 -0.78 -0.04 -2.78
C GLY A 59 -1.63 -1.22 -3.22
N ILE A 60 -2.94 -1.20 -2.92
CA ILE A 60 -3.89 -2.19 -3.45
C ILE A 60 -3.89 -2.12 -4.98
N GLY A 61 -3.99 -0.93 -5.56
CA GLY A 61 -3.91 -0.72 -7.00
C GLY A 61 -2.64 -1.29 -7.62
N LEU A 62 -1.47 -1.00 -7.05
CA LEU A 62 -0.18 -1.52 -7.49
C LEU A 62 -0.12 -3.05 -7.45
N ALA A 63 -0.60 -3.67 -6.37
CA ALA A 63 -0.63 -5.12 -6.24
C ALA A 63 -1.57 -5.77 -7.27
N LEU A 64 -2.72 -5.15 -7.53
CA LEU A 64 -3.67 -5.62 -8.56
C LEU A 64 -3.08 -5.49 -9.97
N ILE A 65 -2.46 -4.34 -10.29
CA ILE A 65 -1.79 -4.13 -11.59
C ILE A 65 -0.67 -5.15 -11.79
N ALA A 66 0.21 -5.34 -10.80
CA ALA A 66 1.28 -6.33 -10.90
C ALA A 66 0.74 -7.77 -11.03
N GLY A 67 -0.37 -8.08 -10.38
CA GLY A 67 -1.08 -9.35 -10.56
C GLY A 67 -1.68 -9.52 -11.97
N ALA A 68 -2.30 -8.46 -12.52
CA ALA A 68 -2.86 -8.45 -13.86
C ALA A 68 -1.78 -8.61 -14.94
N LEU A 69 -0.59 -8.02 -14.71
CA LEU A 69 0.60 -8.20 -15.53
C LEU A 69 1.31 -9.55 -15.31
N ARG A 70 0.75 -10.43 -14.47
CA ARG A 70 1.31 -11.76 -14.13
C ARG A 70 2.75 -11.71 -13.62
N VAL A 71 3.13 -10.64 -12.92
CA VAL A 71 4.46 -10.56 -12.30
C VAL A 71 4.54 -11.64 -11.21
N PRO A 72 5.58 -12.48 -11.19
CA PRO A 72 5.72 -13.55 -10.20
C PRO A 72 5.62 -13.02 -8.78
N ARG A 73 4.92 -13.74 -7.91
CA ARG A 73 4.64 -13.30 -6.54
C ARG A 73 5.91 -12.95 -5.75
N ARG A 74 6.95 -13.79 -5.86
CA ARG A 74 8.25 -13.54 -5.20
C ARG A 74 8.88 -12.24 -5.70
N LEU A 75 8.85 -12.01 -7.01
CA LEU A 75 9.41 -10.79 -7.60
C LEU A 75 8.65 -9.55 -7.15
N ARG A 76 7.32 -9.61 -7.06
CA ARG A 76 6.50 -8.52 -6.51
C ARG A 76 6.84 -8.21 -5.06
N GLN A 77 6.93 -9.24 -4.23
CA GLN A 77 7.23 -9.08 -2.80
C GLN A 77 8.61 -8.48 -2.59
N ILE A 78 9.63 -9.02 -3.25
CA ILE A 78 11.01 -8.51 -3.15
C ILE A 78 11.06 -7.08 -3.71
N GLY A 79 10.49 -6.86 -4.89
CA GLY A 79 10.49 -5.56 -5.56
C GLY A 79 9.82 -4.46 -4.73
N PHE A 80 8.60 -4.69 -4.24
CA PHE A 80 7.91 -3.72 -3.40
C PHE A 80 8.61 -3.51 -2.05
N THR A 81 9.21 -4.54 -1.46
CA THR A 81 9.98 -4.41 -0.22
C THR A 81 11.22 -3.53 -0.44
N LEU A 82 12.00 -3.78 -1.49
CA LEU A 82 13.17 -2.96 -1.82
C LEU A 82 12.79 -1.51 -2.14
N LEU A 83 11.73 -1.31 -2.93
CA LEU A 83 11.23 0.03 -3.22
C LEU A 83 10.70 0.73 -1.96
N THR A 84 10.12 0.00 -1.00
CA THR A 84 9.71 0.57 0.30
C THR A 84 10.91 1.14 1.03
N LEU A 85 12.03 0.40 1.10
CA LEU A 85 13.26 0.87 1.75
C LEU A 85 13.79 2.13 1.06
N VAL A 86 13.83 2.14 -0.28
CA VAL A 86 14.27 3.31 -1.05
C VAL A 86 13.36 4.52 -0.77
N ALA A 87 12.04 4.34 -0.81
CA ALA A 87 11.08 5.40 -0.53
C ALA A 87 11.22 5.95 0.90
N PHE A 88 11.44 5.07 1.88
CA PHE A 88 11.64 5.45 3.28
C PHE A 88 12.95 6.24 3.46
N LEU A 89 14.03 5.83 2.79
CA LEU A 89 15.30 6.57 2.80
C LEU A 89 15.13 7.96 2.17
N ILE A 90 14.48 8.06 1.01
CA ILE A 90 14.16 9.36 0.37
C ILE A 90 13.34 10.24 1.32
N ALA A 91 12.35 9.67 2.01
CA ALA A 91 11.53 10.42 2.96
C ALA A 91 12.35 10.95 4.15
N THR A 92 13.28 10.12 4.64
CA THR A 92 14.16 10.43 5.78
C THR A 92 15.16 11.52 5.41
N GLU A 93 15.83 11.40 4.26
CA GLU A 93 16.74 12.44 3.76
C GLU A 93 15.99 13.75 3.46
N GLY A 94 14.80 13.65 2.86
CA GLY A 94 13.93 14.81 2.61
C GLY A 94 13.57 15.54 3.91
N LYS A 95 13.22 14.81 4.97
CA LYS A 95 12.98 15.40 6.29
C LYS A 95 14.22 16.14 6.80
N THR A 96 15.37 15.47 6.81
CA THR A 96 16.62 16.04 7.34
C THR A 96 16.97 17.34 6.63
N GLN A 97 17.00 17.33 5.29
CA GLN A 97 17.32 18.52 4.50
C GLN A 97 16.28 19.63 4.65
N PHE A 98 14.99 19.29 4.67
CA PHE A 98 13.93 20.27 4.85
C PHE A 98 14.05 20.99 6.20
N THR A 99 14.27 20.23 7.29
CA THR A 99 14.47 20.80 8.62
C THR A 99 15.78 21.59 8.74
N ALA A 100 16.88 21.12 8.16
CA ALA A 100 18.15 21.83 8.14
C ALA A 100 18.08 23.16 7.38
N SER A 101 17.23 23.23 6.36
CA SER A 101 16.96 24.46 5.61
C SER A 101 15.90 25.37 6.24
N PHE A 102 15.46 25.11 7.48
CA PHE A 102 14.34 25.85 8.11
C PHE A 102 13.09 25.93 7.21
N ALA A 103 12.78 24.84 6.51
CA ALA A 103 11.68 24.71 5.56
C ALA A 103 11.83 25.50 4.23
N GLU A 104 13.00 26.07 3.92
CA GLU A 104 13.25 26.77 2.65
C GLU A 104 13.41 25.80 1.45
N ASN A 105 13.99 24.61 1.67
CA ASN A 105 14.17 23.62 0.62
C ASN A 105 12.86 22.86 0.33
N THR A 106 11.98 23.48 -0.44
CA THR A 106 10.68 22.89 -0.81
C THR A 106 10.79 21.54 -1.54
N ALA A 107 11.88 21.29 -2.27
CA ALA A 107 12.11 20.00 -2.93
C ALA A 107 12.32 18.88 -1.90
N ALA A 108 13.09 19.14 -0.84
CA ALA A 108 13.25 18.21 0.28
C ALA A 108 11.92 17.98 1.02
N GLY A 109 11.11 19.02 1.21
CA GLY A 109 9.78 18.90 1.78
C GLY A 109 8.85 18.00 0.95
N ARG A 110 8.91 18.13 -0.39
CA ARG A 110 8.18 17.23 -1.31
C ARG A 110 8.70 15.80 -1.25
N ALA A 111 10.02 15.61 -1.20
CA ALA A 111 10.63 14.29 -1.06
C ALA A 111 10.19 13.60 0.25
N TRP A 112 10.12 14.35 1.35
CA TRP A 112 9.57 13.87 2.61
C TRP A 112 8.10 13.44 2.45
N TYR A 113 7.25 14.31 1.90
CA TYR A 113 5.82 14.05 1.73
C TYR A 113 5.53 12.85 0.83
N PHE A 114 6.01 12.88 -0.41
CA PHE A 114 5.76 11.82 -1.37
C PHE A 114 6.49 10.53 -1.02
N GLY A 115 7.66 10.61 -0.38
CA GLY A 115 8.39 9.44 0.10
C GLY A 115 7.58 8.65 1.14
N TRP A 116 6.86 9.32 2.04
CA TRP A 116 5.97 8.65 2.99
C TRP A 116 4.72 8.07 2.35
N ILE A 117 4.09 8.77 1.40
CA ILE A 117 2.98 8.20 0.62
C ILE A 117 3.45 6.93 -0.09
N ALA A 118 4.60 6.98 -0.76
CA ALA A 118 5.19 5.84 -1.46
C ALA A 118 5.54 4.70 -0.49
N THR A 119 6.11 5.00 0.69
CA THR A 119 6.41 4.01 1.73
C THR A 119 5.14 3.28 2.15
N CYS A 120 4.08 4.00 2.52
CA CYS A 120 2.80 3.39 2.88
C CYS A 120 2.20 2.58 1.73
N ALA A 121 2.22 3.12 0.50
CA ALA A 121 1.73 2.43 -0.68
C ALA A 121 2.46 1.12 -0.95
N LEU A 122 3.79 1.10 -0.87
CA LEU A 122 4.61 -0.07 -1.16
C LEU A 122 4.55 -1.12 -0.05
N ILE A 123 4.41 -0.72 1.22
CA ILE A 123 4.09 -1.63 2.32
C ILE A 123 2.74 -2.28 2.06
N THR A 124 1.71 -1.50 1.72
CA THR A 124 0.40 -2.05 1.38
C THR A 124 0.47 -2.97 0.16
N ALA A 125 1.21 -2.61 -0.88
CA ALA A 125 1.38 -3.45 -2.07
C ALA A 125 2.09 -4.78 -1.74
N THR A 126 3.09 -4.74 -0.87
CA THR A 126 3.79 -5.93 -0.36
C THR A 126 2.83 -6.82 0.41
N ALA A 127 2.08 -6.25 1.36
CA ALA A 127 1.09 -6.98 2.17
C ALA A 127 -0.04 -7.56 1.30
N ALA A 128 -0.58 -6.77 0.38
CA ALA A 128 -1.60 -7.21 -0.57
C ALA A 128 -1.11 -8.38 -1.45
N SER A 129 0.19 -8.39 -1.80
CA SER A 129 0.83 -9.48 -2.56
C SER A 129 1.02 -10.77 -1.74
N LEU A 130 0.78 -10.76 -0.43
CA LEU A 130 0.76 -11.98 0.37
C LEU A 130 -0.50 -12.81 0.10
N PHE A 131 -1.61 -12.17 -0.27
CA PHE A 131 -2.88 -12.85 -0.50
C PHE A 131 -2.96 -13.42 -1.92
N ARG A 132 -3.37 -14.69 -2.02
CA ARG A 132 -3.64 -15.33 -3.32
C ARG A 132 -5.03 -14.91 -3.80
N TYR A 133 -5.05 -14.12 -4.88
CA TYR A 133 -6.24 -14.03 -5.72
C TYR A 133 -6.18 -15.18 -6.73
N SER A 134 -7.30 -15.89 -6.93
CA SER A 134 -7.44 -17.24 -7.50
C SER A 134 -6.91 -17.50 -8.92
N HIS A 135 -6.10 -16.61 -9.51
CA HIS A 135 -5.55 -16.73 -10.86
C HIS A 135 -4.04 -16.45 -10.99
N GLN A 136 -3.28 -16.38 -9.89
CA GLN A 136 -1.82 -16.23 -9.97
C GLN A 136 -1.13 -17.60 -10.03
N THR A 137 -0.57 -17.93 -11.19
CA THR A 137 0.34 -19.08 -11.38
C THR A 137 1.68 -18.78 -10.72
N ASP A 138 2.24 -19.79 -10.04
CA ASP A 138 3.51 -19.72 -9.30
C ASP A 138 4.72 -19.43 -10.21
#